data_AF-A0A2E3AIP7-F1
#
_entry.id   AF-A0A2E3AIP7-F1
#
_cell.length_a   1.000
_cell.length_b   1.000
_cell.length_c   1.000
_cell.angle_alpha   90.00
_cell.angle_beta   90.00
_cell.angle_gamma   90.00
#
_symmetry.space_group_name_H-M   'P 1'
#
loop_
_entity.id
_entity.type
_entity.pdbx_description
1 polymer ?
#
loop_
_entity_poly.entity_id
_entity_poly.type
_entity_poly.pdbx_seq_one_letter_code
_entity_poly.pdbx_strand_id
1 'polypeptide(L)'
;MKTRLLFLLLFSFAFIFGSQKHISQIQKTAKNYRVEIKSNQINNIVSKDGSISLNIELTSNRNNFEMVMLVGYISAGSALKAGMKFDEVLITVNVPLGDGFKLVTKAKVIELNQLMDGKINTSQFVRKIKYL
;
A
#
# COMPACT_ATOMS: atom_id res chain seq x y z
N MET A 1 17.90 -47.44 -24.20
CA MET A 1 18.31 -46.20 -24.89
C MET A 1 17.13 -45.24 -24.82
N LYS A 2 17.12 -44.36 -23.82
CA LYS A 2 17.27 -42.90 -24.00
C LYS A 2 16.21 -42.26 -24.89
N THR A 3 15.11 -41.85 -24.27
CA THR A 3 14.47 -40.56 -24.56
C THR A 3 13.63 -40.18 -23.33
N ARG A 4 14.34 -39.68 -22.31
CA ARG A 4 13.72 -38.87 -21.26
C ARG A 4 13.29 -37.57 -21.94
N LEU A 5 12.05 -37.50 -22.42
CA LEU A 5 11.49 -36.25 -22.88
C LEU A 5 11.30 -35.37 -21.64
N LEU A 6 12.16 -34.37 -21.57
CA LEU A 6 12.40 -33.46 -20.48
C LEU A 6 11.09 -32.72 -20.13
N PHE A 7 10.52 -33.03 -18.96
CA PHE A 7 9.48 -32.23 -18.32
C PHE A 7 10.11 -30.89 -17.93
N LEU A 8 10.16 -29.92 -18.85
CA LEU A 8 10.57 -28.56 -18.51
C LEU A 8 9.35 -27.83 -17.93
N LEU A 9 9.17 -28.03 -16.64
CA LEU A 9 8.18 -27.40 -15.78
C LEU A 9 8.57 -25.92 -15.64
N LEU A 10 8.20 -25.08 -16.60
CA LEU A 10 8.29 -23.62 -16.52
C LEU A 10 7.20 -23.12 -15.55
N PHE A 11 7.41 -23.35 -14.27
CA PHE A 11 6.65 -22.71 -13.20
C PHE A 11 7.30 -21.35 -12.91
N SER A 12 7.14 -20.39 -13.81
CA SER A 12 7.39 -18.98 -13.49
C SER A 12 6.23 -18.45 -12.66
N PHE A 13 6.06 -18.98 -11.45
CA PHE A 13 5.19 -18.38 -10.46
C PHE A 13 5.92 -17.17 -9.89
N ALA A 14 5.83 -16.04 -10.61
CA ALA A 14 6.11 -14.75 -10.03
C ALA A 14 5.04 -14.53 -8.95
N PHE A 15 5.30 -15.03 -7.73
CA PHE A 15 4.57 -14.65 -6.54
C PHE A 15 4.85 -13.17 -6.28
N ILE A 16 4.16 -12.29 -7.00
CA ILE A 16 4.01 -10.87 -6.63
C ILE A 16 2.80 -10.79 -5.69
N PHE A 17 2.78 -11.66 -4.69
CA PHE A 17 1.98 -11.44 -3.49
C PHE A 17 2.93 -10.81 -2.51
N GLY A 18 2.66 -9.58 -2.08
CA GLY A 18 3.27 -9.06 -0.86
C GLY A 18 3.12 -10.15 0.19
N SER A 19 4.24 -10.66 0.71
CA SER A 19 4.22 -11.86 1.53
C SER A 19 3.19 -11.69 2.66
N GLN A 20 2.52 -12.77 3.09
CA GLN A 20 1.55 -12.68 4.20
C GLN A 20 2.13 -11.95 5.43
N LYS A 21 3.45 -12.02 5.61
CA LYS A 21 4.22 -11.24 6.59
C LYS A 21 4.09 -9.73 6.39
N HIS A 22 4.25 -9.21 5.17
CA HIS A 22 4.11 -7.78 4.86
C HIS A 22 2.68 -7.29 5.02
N ILE A 23 1.69 -8.08 4.57
CA ILE A 23 0.27 -7.77 4.83
C ILE A 23 0.01 -7.69 6.33
N SER A 24 0.48 -8.66 7.10
CA SER A 24 0.36 -8.66 8.57
C SER A 24 1.05 -7.44 9.20
N GLN A 25 2.17 -6.99 8.64
CA GLN A 25 2.87 -5.79 9.12
C GLN A 25 2.05 -4.51 8.89
N ILE A 26 1.42 -4.37 7.72
CA ILE A 26 0.50 -3.26 7.41
C ILE A 26 -0.64 -3.25 8.42
N GLN A 27 -1.30 -4.40 8.60
CA GLN A 27 -2.44 -4.55 9.51
C GLN A 27 -2.06 -4.25 10.96
N LYS A 28 -0.94 -4.79 11.44
CA LYS A 28 -0.42 -4.54 12.79
C LYS A 28 -0.15 -3.05 13.02
N THR A 29 0.46 -2.40 12.02
CA THR A 29 0.78 -0.97 12.11
C THR A 29 -0.49 -0.13 12.18
N ALA A 30 -1.46 -0.37 11.29
CA ALA A 30 -2.74 0.34 11.30
C ALA A 30 -3.52 0.12 12.60
N LYS A 31 -3.49 -1.11 13.14
CA LYS A 31 -4.15 -1.46 14.40
C LYS A 31 -3.63 -0.66 15.60
N ASN A 32 -2.35 -0.27 15.61
CA ASN A 32 -1.80 0.60 16.66
C ASN A 32 -2.48 1.99 16.69
N TYR A 33 -3.07 2.41 15.57
CA TYR A 33 -3.85 3.64 15.44
C TYR A 33 -5.36 3.39 15.50
N ARG A 34 -5.81 2.18 15.90
CA ARG A 34 -7.22 1.76 15.91
C ARG A 34 -7.90 1.82 14.54
N VAL A 35 -7.12 1.68 13.46
CA VAL A 35 -7.62 1.54 12.10
C VAL A 35 -7.52 0.08 11.69
N GLU A 36 -8.62 -0.51 11.23
CA GLU A 36 -8.65 -1.88 10.75
C GLU A 36 -8.47 -1.92 9.23
N ILE A 37 -7.60 -2.81 8.76
CA ILE A 37 -7.36 -3.08 7.34
C ILE A 37 -7.47 -4.59 7.14
N LYS A 38 -8.36 -5.04 6.25
CA LYS A 38 -8.50 -6.45 5.89
C LYS A 38 -7.55 -6.80 4.75
N SER A 39 -7.15 -8.06 4.65
CA SER A 39 -6.15 -8.49 3.66
C SER A 39 -6.61 -8.25 2.21
N ASN A 40 -7.92 -8.35 1.93
CA ASN A 40 -8.49 -8.07 0.62
C ASN A 40 -8.51 -6.57 0.25
N GLN A 41 -8.25 -5.69 1.22
CA GLN A 41 -8.12 -4.25 1.02
C GLN A 41 -6.67 -3.84 0.73
N ILE A 42 -5.75 -4.80 0.62
CA ILE A 42 -4.34 -4.58 0.30
C ILE A 42 -4.04 -5.34 -0.99
N ASN A 43 -3.63 -4.64 -2.03
CA ASN A 43 -3.23 -5.26 -3.29
C ASN A 43 -2.14 -4.44 -3.98
N ASN A 44 -1.50 -5.04 -4.98
CA ASN A 44 -0.57 -4.34 -5.85
C ASN A 44 -1.27 -4.05 -7.18
N ILE A 45 -1.13 -2.82 -7.66
CA ILE A 45 -1.62 -2.39 -8.97
C ILE A 45 -0.40 -2.17 -9.86
N VAL A 46 -0.38 -2.80 -11.03
CA VAL A 46 0.67 -2.59 -12.04
C VAL A 46 0.15 -1.59 -13.06
N SER A 47 0.85 -0.46 -13.17
CA SER A 47 0.58 0.58 -14.17
C SER A 47 1.00 0.15 -15.57
N LYS A 48 0.51 0.85 -16.59
CA LYS A 48 0.89 0.62 -18.01
C LYS A 48 2.39 0.79 -18.28
N ASP A 49 3.07 1.63 -17.48
CA ASP A 49 4.51 1.86 -17.57
C ASP A 49 5.35 0.83 -16.78
N GLY A 50 4.70 -0.18 -16.18
CA GLY A 50 5.34 -1.22 -15.38
C GLY A 50 5.59 -0.85 -13.92
N SER A 51 5.26 0.37 -13.49
CA SER A 51 5.37 0.76 -12.07
C SER A 51 4.38 -0.01 -11.21
N ILE A 52 4.82 -0.40 -10.00
CA ILE A 52 4.01 -1.14 -9.03
C ILE A 52 3.55 -0.19 -7.92
N SER A 53 2.24 0.00 -7.80
CA SER A 53 1.64 0.72 -6.68
C SER A 53 1.14 -0.25 -5.62
N LEU A 54 1.55 -0.05 -4.36
CA LEU A 54 0.87 -0.67 -3.24
C LEU A 54 -0.43 0.10 -2.99
N ASN A 55 -1.57 -0.57 -3.19
CA ASN A 55 -2.90 -0.02 -2.94
C ASN A 55 -3.42 -0.51 -1.59
N ILE A 56 -3.88 0.43 -0.77
CA ILE A 56 -4.51 0.17 0.52
C ILE A 56 -5.84 0.90 0.58
N GLU A 57 -6.92 0.14 0.75
CA GLU A 57 -8.26 0.68 0.94
C GLU A 57 -8.60 0.70 2.43
N LEU A 58 -9.11 1.83 2.89
CA LEU A 58 -9.51 2.05 4.27
C LEU A 58 -10.92 2.60 4.33
N THR A 59 -11.55 2.45 5.48
CA THR A 59 -12.82 3.11 5.81
C THR A 59 -12.58 4.06 6.96
N SER A 60 -13.19 5.24 6.90
CA SER A 60 -13.08 6.24 7.95
C SER A 60 -14.45 6.83 8.31
N ASN A 61 -14.51 7.56 9.41
CA ASN A 61 -15.63 8.41 9.74
C ASN A 61 -15.48 9.77 9.02
N ARG A 62 -16.56 10.54 8.98
CA ARG A 62 -16.59 11.86 8.31
C ARG A 62 -15.55 12.86 8.82
N ASN A 63 -15.14 12.74 10.08
CA ASN A 63 -14.28 13.70 10.76
C ASN A 63 -12.81 13.26 10.85
N ASN A 64 -12.45 12.08 10.33
CA ASN A 64 -11.12 11.53 10.55
C ASN A 64 -10.47 10.92 9.29
N PHE A 65 -11.04 11.19 8.11
CA PHE A 65 -10.53 10.65 6.85
C PHE A 65 -9.07 11.02 6.56
N GLU A 66 -8.62 12.24 6.91
CA GLU A 66 -7.22 12.65 6.76
C GLU A 66 -6.28 11.84 7.66
N MET A 67 -6.69 11.61 8.91
CA MET A 67 -5.93 10.81 9.86
C MET A 67 -5.86 9.34 9.40
N VAL A 68 -6.96 8.78 8.91
CA VAL A 68 -6.99 7.43 8.34
C VAL A 68 -6.13 7.32 7.06
N MET A 69 -6.14 8.34 6.20
CA MET A 69 -5.26 8.42 5.03
C MET A 69 -3.78 8.36 5.46
N LEU A 70 -3.38 9.16 6.45
CA LEU A 70 -2.02 9.16 6.98
C LEU A 70 -1.64 7.82 7.60
N VAL A 71 -2.56 7.16 8.32
CA VAL A 71 -2.35 5.81 8.83
C VAL A 71 -2.09 4.82 7.70
N GLY A 72 -2.78 4.95 6.56
CA GLY A 72 -2.51 4.19 5.35
C GLY A 72 -1.05 4.34 4.88
N TYR A 73 -0.55 5.57 4.77
CA TYR A 73 0.84 5.83 4.39
C TYR A 73 1.85 5.33 5.42
N ILE A 74 1.62 5.54 6.73
CA ILE A 74 2.50 5.03 7.80
C ILE A 74 2.57 3.50 7.76
N SER A 75 1.43 2.83 7.50
CA SER A 75 1.36 1.37 7.40
C SER A 75 2.12 0.85 6.17
N ALA A 76 1.99 1.51 5.02
CA ALA A 76 2.80 1.23 3.84
C ALA A 76 4.29 1.44 4.10
N GLY A 77 4.66 2.54 4.79
CA GLY A 77 6.05 2.83 5.17
C GLY A 77 6.63 1.77 6.11
N SER A 78 5.81 1.20 7.00
CA SER A 78 6.26 0.08 7.83
C SER A 78 6.51 -1.19 7.01
N ALA A 79 5.71 -1.46 5.99
CA ALA A 79 5.93 -2.61 5.10
C ALA A 79 7.21 -2.43 4.26
N LEU A 80 7.47 -1.20 3.82
CA LEU A 80 8.71 -0.81 3.13
C LEU A 80 9.94 -1.07 4.03
N LYS A 81 9.89 -0.64 5.30
CA LYS A 81 10.94 -0.95 6.30
C LYS A 81 11.11 -2.47 6.53
N ALA A 82 10.05 -3.25 6.34
CA ALA A 82 10.08 -4.72 6.41
C ALA A 82 10.51 -5.40 5.09
N GLY A 83 10.95 -4.62 4.08
CA GLY A 83 11.52 -5.11 2.83
C GLY A 83 10.51 -5.34 1.69
N MET A 84 9.27 -4.87 1.83
CA MET A 84 8.32 -4.86 0.72
C MET A 84 8.79 -3.86 -0.35
N LYS A 85 8.65 -4.20 -1.64
CA LYS A 85 9.05 -3.34 -2.75
C LYS A 85 7.83 -2.89 -3.55
N PHE A 86 7.75 -1.59 -3.81
CA PHE A 86 6.77 -0.91 -4.65
C PHE A 86 7.37 0.45 -5.06
N ASP A 87 6.80 1.10 -6.06
CA ASP A 87 7.27 2.40 -6.58
C ASP A 87 6.43 3.56 -6.02
N GLU A 88 5.14 3.29 -5.82
CA GLU A 88 4.16 4.26 -5.36
C GLU A 88 3.22 3.62 -4.30
N VAL A 89 2.57 4.48 -3.51
CA VAL A 89 1.49 4.07 -2.60
C VAL A 89 0.23 4.80 -2.99
N LEU A 90 -0.82 4.02 -3.21
CA LEU A 90 -2.18 4.48 -3.45
C LEU A 90 -3.01 4.21 -2.19
N ILE A 91 -3.58 5.26 -1.62
CA ILE A 91 -4.47 5.17 -0.47
C ILE A 91 -5.87 5.56 -0.92
N THR A 92 -6.83 4.66 -0.71
CA THR A 92 -8.25 4.95 -0.93
C THR A 92 -8.96 4.97 0.42
N VAL A 93 -9.54 6.10 0.80
CA VAL A 93 -10.34 6.22 2.01
C VAL A 93 -11.81 6.36 1.62
N ASN A 94 -12.60 5.34 1.96
CA ASN A 94 -14.05 5.36 1.83
C ASN A 94 -14.63 6.08 3.05
N VAL A 95 -15.43 7.11 2.82
CA VAL A 95 -16.12 7.90 3.85
C VAL A 95 -17.63 7.77 3.63
N PRO A 96 -18.41 7.35 4.65
CA PRO A 96 -19.86 7.24 4.57
C PRO A 96 -20.51 8.63 4.67
N LEU A 97 -20.35 9.43 3.61
CA LEU A 97 -20.88 10.79 3.44
C LEU A 97 -21.84 10.82 2.25
N GLY A 98 -23.14 11.00 2.52
CA GLY A 98 -24.18 11.02 1.48
C GLY A 98 -24.14 9.75 0.61
N ASP A 99 -24.02 9.93 -0.70
CA ASP A 99 -23.93 8.86 -1.70
C ASP A 99 -22.57 8.12 -1.72
N GLY A 100 -21.67 8.45 -0.80
CA GLY A 100 -20.34 7.85 -0.65
C GLY A 100 -19.26 8.77 -1.19
N PHE A 101 -18.42 9.27 -0.28
CA PHE A 101 -17.22 10.02 -0.65
C PHE A 101 -16.02 9.09 -0.64
N LYS A 102 -15.21 9.16 -1.68
CA LYS A 102 -13.93 8.42 -1.77
C LYS A 102 -12.81 9.42 -1.96
N LEU A 103 -11.87 9.42 -1.02
CA LEU A 103 -10.62 10.12 -1.16
C LEU A 103 -9.60 9.14 -1.72
N VAL A 104 -9.06 9.42 -2.91
CA VAL A 104 -7.99 8.63 -3.51
C VAL A 104 -6.73 9.48 -3.57
N THR A 105 -5.65 9.01 -2.95
CA THR A 105 -4.40 9.75 -2.92
C THR A 105 -3.21 8.89 -3.27
N LYS A 106 -2.19 9.53 -3.85
CA LYS A 106 -0.98 8.86 -4.32
C LYS A 106 0.28 9.58 -3.86
N ALA A 107 1.29 8.82 -3.45
CA ALA A 107 2.62 9.34 -3.14
C ALA A 107 3.71 8.42 -3.68
N LYS A 108 4.86 8.98 -4.06
CA LYS A 108 6.02 8.19 -4.48
C LYS A 108 6.75 7.60 -3.27
N VAL A 109 7.38 6.44 -3.43
CA VAL A 109 8.19 5.83 -2.36
C VAL A 109 9.31 6.74 -1.86
N ILE A 110 9.89 7.58 -2.72
CA ILE A 110 10.91 8.56 -2.32
C ILE A 110 10.36 9.54 -1.28
N GLU A 111 9.14 10.02 -1.46
CA GLU A 111 8.49 10.98 -0.55
C GLU A 111 8.09 10.30 0.76
N LEU A 112 7.60 9.05 0.67
CA LEU A 112 7.29 8.24 1.84
C LEU A 112 8.54 7.96 2.67
N ASN A 113 9.68 7.62 2.04
CA ASN A 113 10.95 7.45 2.75
C ASN A 113 11.39 8.71 3.47
N GLN A 114 11.23 9.89 2.86
CA GLN A 114 11.54 11.16 3.54
C GLN A 114 10.70 11.34 4.81
N LEU A 115 9.42 10.99 4.80
CA LEU A 115 8.57 11.00 5.99
C LEU A 115 9.07 9.97 7.02
N MET A 116 9.34 8.74 6.58
CA MET A 116 9.72 7.63 7.45
C MET A 116 11.12 7.78 8.10
N ASP A 117 11.99 8.58 7.47
CA ASP A 117 13.32 8.97 7.96
C ASP A 117 13.26 10.25 8.83
N GLY A 118 12.10 10.89 8.96
CA GLY A 118 11.95 12.16 9.68
C GLY A 118 12.55 13.38 8.97
N LYS A 119 12.92 13.25 7.69
CA LYS A 119 13.46 14.36 6.87
C LYS A 119 12.40 15.40 6.53
N ILE A 120 11.14 14.96 6.45
CA ILE A 120 9.97 15.83 6.34
C ILE A 120 8.96 15.43 7.40
N ASN A 121 8.21 16.41 7.90
CA ASN A 121 7.08 16.15 8.79
C ASN A 121 5.81 15.80 8.00
N THR A 122 4.76 15.41 8.71
CA THR A 122 3.46 15.03 8.13
C THR A 122 2.85 16.13 7.26
N SER A 123 2.88 17.39 7.70
CA SER A 123 2.31 18.51 6.93
C SER A 123 3.06 18.75 5.61
N GLN A 124 4.39 18.61 5.63
CA GLN A 124 5.22 18.69 4.42
C GLN A 124 4.97 17.48 3.49
N PHE A 125 4.77 16.30 4.05
CA PHE A 125 4.42 15.11 3.28
C PHE A 125 3.05 15.25 2.61
N VAL A 126 2.02 15.72 3.33
CA VAL A 126 0.68 15.94 2.77
C VAL A 126 0.70 16.87 1.55
N ARG A 127 1.55 17.89 1.55
CA ARG A 127 1.73 18.80 0.39
C ARG A 127 2.34 18.13 -0.85
N LYS A 128 2.96 16.95 -0.69
CA LYS A 128 3.55 16.16 -1.79
C LYS A 128 2.61 15.08 -2.30
N ILE A 129 1.62 14.70 -1.50
CA ILE A 129 0.58 13.74 -1.89
C ILE A 129 -0.24 14.32 -3.05
N LYS A 130 -0.52 13.50 -4.06
CA LYS A 130 -1.42 13.82 -5.16
C LYS A 130 -2.82 13.30 -4.87
N TYR A 131 -3.82 14.14 -5.01
CA TYR A 131 -5.24 13.79 -4.93
C TYR A 131 -5.73 13.43 -6.34
N LEU A 132 -6.48 12.32 -6.46
CA LEU A 132 -6.97 11.78 -7.73
C LEU A 132 -8.48 11.90 -7.86
#